data_AF-A0A3M7T1D0-F1
#
_entry.id   AF-A0A3M7T1D0-F1
#
_cell.length_a   1.000
_cell.length_b   1.000
_cell.length_c   1.000
_cell.angle_alpha   90.00
_cell.angle_beta   90.00
_cell.angle_gamma   90.00
#
_symmetry.space_group_name_H-M   'P 1'
#
loop_
_entity.id
_entity.type
_entity.pdbx_description
1 polymer ?
#
loop_
_entity_poly.entity_id
_entity_poly.type
_entity_poly.pdbx_seq_one_letter_code
_entity_poly.pdbx_strand_id
1 'polypeptide(L)'
;MFKQYESGFMEFIYLSLIHFDFSFQNQKINLSNTFRRIGEELLKSVYNYRQNEGAGDEVLNLEDPKSRMLACLTILRTLSQVDLIIQVLELVKQDLKDEDNKKLFLSFHGTWTVIKWCKLGNQVVLNLAIDVYLLMSIEWKLVGKFLESCSNENWFSQISIVLRNSNVNSSPSANSNCLDLRVIEKISILMQKLSKIRSNKKYFDMFSLTNIFNDLLKRFGHDIDY
;
A
#
# COMPACT_ATOMS: atom_id res chain seq x y z
N MET A 1 -18.49 26.06 -6.37
CA MET A 1 -19.61 25.10 -6.25
C MET A 1 -19.26 23.74 -6.84
N PHE A 2 -18.88 23.65 -8.13
CA PHE A 2 -18.55 22.37 -8.79
C PHE A 2 -17.43 21.54 -8.11
N LYS A 3 -16.31 22.17 -7.70
CA LYS A 3 -15.20 21.49 -6.99
C LYS A 3 -15.60 20.74 -5.70
N GLN A 4 -16.63 21.22 -5.00
CA GLN A 4 -17.09 20.60 -3.75
C GLN A 4 -17.92 19.33 -4.00
N TYR A 5 -18.62 19.27 -5.13
CA TYR A 5 -19.39 18.09 -5.55
C TYR A 5 -18.48 16.98 -6.11
N GLU A 6 -17.40 17.34 -6.82
CA GLU A 6 -16.40 16.39 -7.32
C GLU A 6 -15.76 15.58 -6.17
N SER A 7 -15.32 16.28 -5.11
CA SER A 7 -14.73 15.61 -3.93
C SER A 7 -15.71 14.67 -3.23
N GLY A 8 -16.98 15.08 -3.09
CA GLY A 8 -18.03 14.26 -2.47
C GLY A 8 -18.39 13.02 -3.29
N PHE A 9 -18.43 13.16 -4.62
CA PHE A 9 -18.68 12.04 -5.53
C PHE A 9 -17.53 11.03 -5.53
N MET A 10 -16.28 11.50 -5.52
CA MET A 10 -15.10 10.65 -5.41
C MET A 10 -15.06 9.89 -4.08
N GLU A 11 -15.41 10.57 -2.99
CA GLU A 11 -15.53 9.95 -1.68
C GLU A 11 -16.62 8.87 -1.69
N PHE A 12 -17.78 9.15 -2.28
CA PHE A 12 -18.85 8.17 -2.43
C PHE A 12 -18.42 6.95 -3.25
N ILE A 13 -17.74 7.13 -4.39
CA ILE A 13 -17.22 6.03 -5.21
C ILE A 13 -16.26 5.18 -4.37
N TYR A 14 -15.30 5.83 -3.71
CA TYR A 14 -14.27 5.14 -2.94
C TYR A 14 -14.87 4.36 -1.76
N LEU A 15 -15.76 4.99 -0.99
CA LEU A 15 -16.45 4.33 0.14
C LEU A 15 -17.34 3.18 -0.33
N SER A 16 -18.00 3.32 -1.49
CA SER A 16 -18.75 2.23 -2.10
C SER A 16 -17.84 1.05 -2.43
N LEU A 17 -16.66 1.29 -3.00
CA LEU A 17 -15.65 0.25 -3.26
C LEU A 17 -15.14 -0.43 -2.00
N ILE A 18 -15.00 0.31 -0.90
CA ILE A 18 -14.67 -0.27 0.40
C ILE A 18 -15.81 -1.20 0.86
N HIS A 19 -17.05 -0.70 0.82
CA HIS A 19 -18.21 -1.47 1.25
C HIS A 19 -18.40 -2.76 0.46
N PHE A 20 -18.18 -2.75 -0.86
CA PHE A 20 -18.26 -3.97 -1.68
C PHE A 20 -17.27 -5.06 -1.27
N ASP A 21 -16.07 -4.67 -0.85
CA ASP A 21 -15.03 -5.62 -0.46
C ASP A 21 -15.28 -6.26 0.90
N PHE A 22 -15.93 -5.54 1.82
CA PHE A 22 -16.32 -6.07 3.12
C PHE A 22 -17.62 -6.88 3.05
N SER A 23 -18.60 -6.42 2.27
CA SER A 23 -19.97 -6.97 2.32
C SER A 23 -20.28 -8.00 1.22
N PHE A 24 -19.56 -8.00 0.09
CA PHE A 24 -19.99 -8.74 -1.10
C PHE A 24 -18.85 -9.36 -1.93
N GLN A 25 -17.99 -10.18 -1.30
CA GLN A 25 -16.89 -10.87 -2.01
C GLN A 25 -17.34 -11.59 -3.30
N ASN A 26 -18.55 -12.16 -3.32
CA ASN A 26 -19.11 -12.86 -4.49
C ASN A 26 -19.64 -11.93 -5.60
N GLN A 27 -20.06 -10.70 -5.31
CA GLN A 27 -20.59 -9.76 -6.32
C GLN A 27 -19.50 -8.95 -7.02
N LYS A 28 -18.30 -8.89 -6.44
CA LYS A 28 -17.15 -8.18 -7.01
C LYS A 28 -16.77 -8.66 -8.42
N ILE A 29 -17.03 -9.94 -8.72
CA ILE A 29 -16.79 -10.53 -10.04
C ILE A 29 -17.69 -9.88 -11.10
N ASN A 30 -18.96 -9.61 -10.77
CA ASN A 30 -19.97 -9.08 -11.69
C ASN A 30 -19.73 -7.62 -12.08
N LEU A 31 -19.01 -6.85 -11.26
CA LEU A 31 -18.73 -5.42 -11.47
C LEU A 31 -17.27 -5.14 -11.85
N SER A 32 -16.47 -6.16 -12.09
CA SER A 32 -15.04 -6.05 -12.42
C SER A 32 -14.77 -5.09 -13.59
N ASN A 33 -15.58 -5.16 -14.66
CA ASN A 33 -15.48 -4.24 -15.81
C ASN A 33 -15.82 -2.79 -15.45
N THR A 34 -16.84 -2.57 -14.62
CA THR A 34 -17.22 -1.23 -14.16
C THR A 34 -16.11 -0.61 -13.32
N PHE A 35 -15.57 -1.38 -12.36
CA PHE A 35 -14.45 -0.93 -11.54
C PHE A 35 -13.24 -0.60 -12.39
N ARG A 36 -12.87 -1.47 -13.34
CA ARG A 36 -11.76 -1.22 -14.27
C ARG A 36 -11.95 0.09 -15.04
N ARG A 37 -13.13 0.32 -15.63
CA ARG A 37 -13.43 1.57 -16.37
C ARG A 37 -13.30 2.81 -15.48
N ILE A 38 -13.81 2.76 -14.24
CA ILE A 38 -13.64 3.86 -13.28
C ILE A 38 -12.15 4.12 -13.04
N GLY A 39 -11.35 3.09 -12.82
CA GLY A 39 -9.90 3.23 -12.65
C GLY A 39 -9.20 3.83 -13.87
N GLU A 40 -9.58 3.43 -15.07
CA GLU A 40 -9.00 3.93 -16.33
C GLU A 40 -9.34 5.41 -16.58
N GLU A 41 -10.56 5.85 -16.29
CA GLU A 41 -10.93 7.27 -16.41
C GLU A 41 -10.18 8.15 -15.40
N LEU A 42 -10.03 7.68 -14.16
CA LEU A 42 -9.27 8.40 -13.14
C LEU A 42 -7.78 8.48 -13.47
N LEU A 43 -7.23 7.44 -14.07
CA LEU A 43 -5.83 7.39 -14.48
C LEU A 43 -5.49 8.47 -15.51
N LYS A 44 -6.39 8.77 -16.46
CA LYS A 44 -6.18 9.85 -17.43
C LYS A 44 -5.94 11.19 -16.73
N SER A 45 -6.73 11.48 -15.71
CA SER A 45 -6.58 12.70 -14.91
C SER A 45 -5.21 12.70 -14.18
N VAL A 46 -4.81 11.57 -13.60
CA VAL A 46 -3.50 11.43 -12.91
C VAL A 46 -2.32 11.61 -13.87
N TYR A 47 -2.44 11.12 -15.10
CA TYR A 47 -1.39 11.24 -16.11
C TYR A 47 -1.21 12.69 -16.56
N ASN A 48 -2.31 13.39 -16.87
CA ASN A 48 -2.30 14.80 -17.27
C ASN A 48 -1.71 15.69 -16.17
N TYR A 49 -2.10 15.45 -14.91
CA TYR A 49 -1.55 16.14 -13.75
C TYR A 49 -0.02 15.98 -13.63
N ARG A 50 0.53 14.78 -13.87
CA ARG A 50 1.99 14.57 -13.81
C ARG A 50 2.75 15.26 -14.94
N GLN A 51 2.14 15.42 -16.11
CA GLN A 51 2.77 16.03 -17.27
C GLN A 51 2.70 17.57 -17.27
N ASN A 52 2.03 18.19 -16.29
CA ASN A 52 1.76 19.63 -16.25
C ASN A 52 1.11 20.16 -17.55
N GLU A 53 0.41 19.30 -18.29
CA GLU A 53 -0.35 19.72 -19.47
C GLU A 53 -1.63 20.39 -18.98
N GLY A 54 -1.66 21.73 -19.05
CA GLY A 54 -2.75 22.52 -18.51
C GLY A 54 -4.10 22.21 -19.15
N ALA A 55 -5.10 21.98 -18.28
CA ALA A 55 -6.52 22.29 -18.46
C ALA A 55 -7.20 21.77 -19.75
N GLY A 56 -6.95 20.52 -20.13
CA GLY A 56 -7.81 19.81 -21.07
C GLY A 56 -8.89 19.01 -20.32
N ASP A 57 -10.11 19.54 -20.24
CA ASP A 57 -11.36 18.87 -19.80
C ASP A 57 -11.18 17.74 -18.77
N GLU A 58 -10.47 18.04 -17.67
CA GLU A 58 -10.12 17.03 -16.68
C GLU A 58 -11.36 16.66 -15.87
N VAL A 59 -11.61 15.35 -15.75
CA VAL A 59 -12.73 14.79 -14.97
C VAL A 59 -12.59 15.15 -13.47
N LEU A 60 -11.37 15.44 -13.00
CA LEU A 60 -11.08 15.78 -11.60
C LEU A 60 -10.02 16.87 -11.47
N ASN A 61 -10.25 17.81 -10.56
CA ASN A 61 -9.21 18.73 -10.11
C ASN A 61 -8.22 18.02 -9.17
N LEU A 62 -7.12 17.49 -9.72
CA LEU A 62 -6.06 16.85 -8.94
C LEU A 62 -5.14 17.82 -8.20
N GLU A 63 -5.33 19.15 -8.30
CA GLU A 63 -4.66 20.10 -7.40
C GLU A 63 -5.15 19.94 -5.96
N ASP A 64 -6.43 19.56 -5.78
CA ASP A 64 -7.00 19.28 -4.46
C ASP A 64 -6.42 17.97 -3.89
N PRO A 65 -5.68 18.01 -2.76
CA PRO A 65 -5.03 16.82 -2.21
C PRO A 65 -6.01 15.72 -1.82
N LYS A 66 -7.23 16.08 -1.39
CA LYS A 66 -8.27 15.09 -1.05
C LYS A 66 -8.73 14.33 -2.28
N SER A 67 -9.07 15.04 -3.36
CA SER A 67 -9.48 14.44 -4.63
C SER A 67 -8.37 13.59 -5.24
N ARG A 68 -7.11 14.06 -5.17
CA ARG A 68 -5.94 13.30 -5.62
C ARG A 68 -5.73 12.02 -4.83
N MET A 69 -5.78 12.09 -3.50
CA MET A 69 -5.68 10.90 -2.64
C MET A 69 -6.78 9.88 -2.95
N LEU A 70 -8.03 10.32 -3.07
CA LEU A 70 -9.17 9.46 -3.40
C LEU A 70 -9.04 8.81 -4.78
N ALA A 71 -8.57 9.56 -5.78
CA ALA A 71 -8.29 9.03 -7.11
C ALA A 71 -7.21 7.93 -7.05
N CYS A 72 -6.08 8.20 -6.39
CA CYS A 72 -5.01 7.21 -6.21
C CYS A 72 -5.51 5.94 -5.52
N LEU A 73 -6.18 6.07 -4.37
CA LEU A 73 -6.69 4.90 -3.64
C LEU A 73 -7.76 4.14 -4.43
N THR A 74 -8.58 4.83 -5.21
CA THR A 74 -9.56 4.20 -6.10
C THR A 74 -8.84 3.37 -7.17
N ILE A 75 -7.85 3.95 -7.86
CA ILE A 75 -7.08 3.26 -8.90
C ILE A 75 -6.37 2.01 -8.32
N LEU A 76 -5.77 2.12 -7.13
CA LEU A 76 -5.14 0.99 -6.44
C LEU A 76 -6.14 -0.13 -6.07
N ARG A 77 -7.44 0.15 -6.04
CA ARG A 77 -8.46 -0.87 -5.77
C ARG A 77 -8.99 -1.50 -7.05
N THR A 78 -9.13 -0.70 -8.10
CA THR A 78 -9.83 -1.07 -9.32
C THR A 78 -8.93 -1.63 -10.43
N LEU A 79 -7.66 -1.20 -10.51
CA LEU A 79 -6.72 -1.66 -11.53
C LEU A 79 -5.78 -2.75 -11.00
N SER A 80 -5.21 -3.51 -11.93
CA SER A 80 -4.26 -4.61 -11.69
C SER A 80 -2.94 -4.49 -12.46
N GLN A 81 -2.85 -3.55 -13.42
CA GLN A 81 -1.68 -3.40 -14.28
C GLN A 81 -0.50 -2.80 -13.52
N VAL A 82 0.62 -3.52 -13.48
CA VAL A 82 1.75 -3.21 -12.59
C VAL A 82 2.35 -1.83 -12.84
N ASP A 83 2.58 -1.46 -14.10
CA ASP A 83 3.22 -0.17 -14.45
C ASP A 83 2.38 1.04 -13.98
N LEU A 84 1.06 0.89 -14.01
CA LEU A 84 0.14 1.92 -13.51
C LEU A 84 0.16 2.00 -11.99
N ILE A 85 0.20 0.84 -11.33
CA ILE A 85 0.27 0.76 -9.87
C ILE A 85 1.56 1.37 -9.34
N ILE A 86 2.69 1.15 -10.02
CA ILE A 86 3.97 1.79 -9.70
C ILE A 86 3.82 3.32 -9.71
N GLN A 87 3.30 3.88 -10.81
CA GLN A 87 3.09 5.33 -10.94
C GLN A 87 2.18 5.89 -9.83
N VAL A 88 1.07 5.21 -9.54
CA VAL A 88 0.15 5.66 -8.49
C VAL A 88 0.77 5.56 -7.10
N LEU A 89 1.50 4.49 -6.79
CA LEU A 89 2.20 4.35 -5.51
C LEU A 89 3.30 5.41 -5.33
N GLU A 90 4.01 5.78 -6.39
CA GLU A 90 4.97 6.89 -6.34
C GLU A 90 4.29 8.23 -6.02
N LEU A 91 3.12 8.48 -6.61
CA LEU A 91 2.37 9.71 -6.34
C LEU A 91 1.88 9.74 -4.89
N VAL A 92 1.34 8.62 -4.38
CA VAL A 92 0.99 8.47 -2.97
C VAL A 92 2.22 8.71 -2.09
N LYS A 93 3.37 8.12 -2.42
CA LYS A 93 4.63 8.30 -1.68
C LYS A 93 5.06 9.78 -1.63
N GLN A 94 4.88 10.51 -2.73
CA GLN A 94 5.16 11.94 -2.79
C GLN A 94 4.22 12.74 -1.90
N ASP A 95 2.91 12.48 -1.98
CA ASP A 95 1.90 13.17 -1.17
C ASP A 95 2.10 12.93 0.33
N LEU A 96 2.49 11.71 0.73
CA LEU A 96 2.71 11.33 2.13
C LEU A 96 3.94 11.99 2.79
N LYS A 97 4.69 12.83 2.07
CA LYS A 97 5.68 13.71 2.70
C LYS A 97 5.02 14.82 3.53
N ASP A 98 3.78 15.18 3.21
CA ASP A 98 2.98 16.17 3.94
C ASP A 98 2.10 15.49 5.01
N GLU A 99 2.10 15.99 6.24
CA GLU A 99 1.31 15.43 7.34
C GLU A 99 -0.21 15.51 7.12
N ASP A 100 -0.71 16.54 6.43
CA ASP A 100 -2.14 16.65 6.13
C ASP A 100 -2.58 15.58 5.14
N ASN A 101 -1.72 15.24 4.18
CA ASN A 101 -1.95 14.11 3.28
C ASN A 101 -1.83 12.76 4.00
N LYS A 102 -0.97 12.63 5.01
CA LYS A 102 -0.96 11.44 5.89
C LYS A 102 -2.29 11.28 6.62
N LYS A 103 -2.91 12.38 7.08
CA LYS A 103 -4.26 12.36 7.69
C LYS A 103 -5.31 11.88 6.69
N LEU A 104 -5.31 12.42 5.46
CA LEU A 104 -6.23 12.01 4.40
C LEU A 104 -6.07 10.52 4.05
N PHE A 105 -4.83 10.04 3.94
CA PHE A 105 -4.56 8.63 3.71
C PHE A 105 -5.15 7.74 4.81
N LEU A 106 -5.04 8.13 6.08
CA LEU A 106 -5.66 7.39 7.18
C LEU A 106 -7.19 7.47 7.17
N SER A 107 -7.77 8.64 6.92
CA SER A 107 -9.23 8.82 6.91
C SER A 107 -9.89 7.97 5.82
N PHE A 108 -9.18 7.74 4.71
CA PHE A 108 -9.65 6.91 3.61
C PHE A 108 -9.06 5.50 3.65
N HIS A 109 -8.74 4.93 4.81
CA HIS A 109 -8.33 3.53 4.94
C HIS A 109 -7.18 3.12 3.99
N GLY A 110 -6.25 4.04 3.73
CA GLY A 110 -5.17 3.85 2.77
C GLY A 110 -4.28 2.64 3.10
N THR A 111 -4.07 2.34 4.38
CA THR A 111 -3.33 1.14 4.83
C THR A 111 -3.95 -0.13 4.26
N TRP A 112 -5.24 -0.31 4.45
CA TRP A 112 -5.95 -1.48 3.91
C TRP A 112 -5.96 -1.54 2.37
N THR A 113 -5.90 -0.38 1.69
CA THR A 113 -5.77 -0.36 0.22
C THR A 113 -4.38 -0.78 -0.25
N VAL A 114 -3.33 -0.29 0.42
CA VAL A 114 -1.94 -0.55 0.03
C VAL A 114 -1.49 -1.97 0.37
N ILE A 115 -2.00 -2.59 1.43
CA ILE A 115 -1.57 -3.96 1.82
C ILE A 115 -1.77 -5.00 0.72
N LYS A 116 -2.77 -4.81 -0.16
CA LYS A 116 -3.04 -5.68 -1.31
C LYS A 116 -1.84 -5.79 -2.27
N TRP A 117 -0.97 -4.79 -2.25
CA TRP A 117 0.19 -4.65 -3.12
C TRP A 117 1.49 -5.14 -2.48
N CYS A 118 1.48 -5.51 -1.19
CA CYS A 118 2.59 -6.16 -0.51
C CYS A 118 2.65 -7.65 -0.89
N LYS A 119 3.02 -7.96 -2.14
CA LYS A 119 3.11 -9.33 -2.67
C LYS A 119 4.40 -9.53 -3.47
N LEU A 120 4.92 -10.75 -3.45
CA LEU A 120 6.19 -11.12 -4.10
C LEU A 120 6.16 -11.17 -5.64
N GLY A 121 5.00 -10.92 -6.27
CA GLY A 121 4.86 -10.97 -7.72
C GLY A 121 5.64 -9.87 -8.46
N ASN A 122 5.85 -8.71 -7.83
CA ASN A 122 6.66 -7.64 -8.39
C ASN A 122 7.41 -6.91 -7.28
N GLN A 123 8.75 -7.01 -7.28
CA GLN A 123 9.60 -6.46 -6.24
C GLN A 123 9.56 -4.92 -6.19
N VAL A 124 9.39 -4.24 -7.33
CA VAL A 124 9.27 -2.78 -7.39
C VAL A 124 7.99 -2.32 -6.70
N VAL A 125 6.86 -2.95 -7.02
CA VAL A 125 5.56 -2.67 -6.38
C VAL A 125 5.61 -2.98 -4.89
N LEU A 126 6.18 -4.12 -4.50
CA LEU A 126 6.36 -4.49 -3.10
C LEU A 126 7.18 -3.43 -2.36
N ASN A 127 8.34 -3.06 -2.89
CA ASN A 127 9.21 -2.07 -2.27
C ASN A 127 8.51 -0.70 -2.14
N LEU A 128 7.77 -0.25 -3.16
CA LEU A 128 7.00 0.99 -3.09
C LEU A 128 5.85 0.92 -2.07
N ALA A 129 5.14 -0.20 -1.99
CA ALA A 129 4.10 -0.39 -0.99
C ALA A 129 4.69 -0.36 0.44
N ILE A 130 5.84 -0.99 0.66
CA ILE A 130 6.55 -0.95 1.94
C ILE A 130 7.09 0.46 2.24
N ASP A 131 7.58 1.20 1.25
CA ASP A 131 7.98 2.60 1.40
C ASP A 131 6.82 3.48 1.89
N VAL A 132 5.61 3.27 1.36
CA VAL A 132 4.40 3.97 1.83
C VAL A 132 4.15 3.72 3.31
N TYR A 133 4.22 2.45 3.76
CA TYR A 133 4.10 2.13 5.19
C TYR A 133 5.20 2.77 6.03
N LEU A 134 6.44 2.74 5.53
CA LEU A 134 7.58 3.29 6.25
C LEU A 134 7.43 4.80 6.43
N LEU A 135 7.04 5.55 5.39
CA LEU A 135 6.77 6.99 5.46
C LEU A 135 5.68 7.34 6.46
N MET A 136 4.61 6.53 6.51
CA MET A 136 3.55 6.68 7.50
C MET A 136 4.01 6.37 8.93
N SER A 137 5.09 5.60 9.09
CA SER A 137 5.66 5.22 10.39
C SER A 137 6.69 6.21 10.94
N ILE A 138 7.15 7.17 10.14
CA ILE A 138 7.97 8.31 10.61
C ILE A 138 7.20 9.05 11.71
N GLU A 139 7.86 9.80 12.58
CA GLU A 139 7.16 10.55 13.64
C GLU A 139 6.27 11.66 13.07
N TRP A 140 5.01 11.69 13.49
CA TRP A 140 4.02 12.75 13.23
C TRP A 140 2.82 12.57 14.18
N LYS A 141 1.92 13.56 14.24
CA LYS A 141 0.87 13.65 15.27
C LYS A 141 -0.05 12.42 15.40
N LEU A 142 -0.32 11.68 14.32
CA LEU A 142 -1.22 10.52 14.34
C LEU A 142 -0.52 9.19 14.00
N VAL A 143 0.80 9.09 14.19
CA VAL A 143 1.53 7.83 13.97
C VAL A 143 0.95 6.66 14.78
N GLY A 144 0.43 6.91 15.99
CA GLY A 144 -0.27 5.91 16.79
C GLY A 144 -1.49 5.33 16.09
N LYS A 145 -2.37 6.19 15.54
CA LYS A 145 -3.55 5.76 14.77
C LYS A 145 -3.16 5.00 13.50
N PHE A 146 -2.06 5.39 12.86
CA PHE A 146 -1.52 4.63 11.74
C PHE A 146 -1.13 3.20 12.17
N LEU A 147 -0.33 3.06 13.24
CA LEU A 147 0.09 1.75 13.74
C LEU A 147 -1.11 0.90 14.20
N GLU A 148 -2.11 1.50 14.82
CA GLU A 148 -3.38 0.86 15.14
C GLU A 148 -4.09 0.34 13.87
N SER A 149 -4.12 1.12 12.79
CA SER A 149 -4.73 0.66 11.54
C SER A 149 -3.97 -0.51 10.88
N CYS A 150 -2.67 -0.66 11.15
CA CYS A 150 -1.87 -1.84 10.77
C CYS A 150 -2.03 -3.02 11.74
N SER A 151 -2.61 -2.80 12.93
CA SER A 151 -2.70 -3.78 14.03
C SER A 151 -3.86 -4.77 13.83
N ASN A 152 -3.89 -5.47 12.69
CA ASN A 152 -4.94 -6.40 12.31
C ASN A 152 -4.39 -7.66 11.63
N GLU A 153 -5.17 -8.74 11.64
CA GLU A 153 -4.77 -10.05 11.13
C GLU A 153 -4.34 -10.02 9.66
N ASN A 154 -5.08 -9.30 8.81
CA ASN A 154 -4.79 -9.23 7.37
C ASN A 154 -3.40 -8.64 7.12
N TRP A 155 -3.04 -7.54 7.81
CA TRP A 155 -1.71 -6.95 7.66
C TRP A 155 -0.61 -7.91 8.08
N PHE A 156 -0.71 -8.50 9.28
CA PHE A 156 0.29 -9.43 9.79
C PHE A 156 0.40 -10.70 8.94
N SER A 157 -0.72 -11.24 8.46
CA SER A 157 -0.75 -12.38 7.56
C SER A 157 -0.02 -12.07 6.26
N GLN A 158 -0.34 -10.96 5.58
CA GLN A 158 0.29 -10.61 4.30
C GLN A 158 1.80 -10.39 4.46
N ILE A 159 2.23 -9.66 5.50
CA ILE A 159 3.66 -9.43 5.72
C ILE A 159 4.38 -10.73 6.10
N SER A 160 3.76 -11.63 6.87
CA SER A 160 4.35 -12.94 7.17
C SER A 160 4.55 -13.79 5.91
N ILE A 161 3.62 -13.73 4.95
CA ILE A 161 3.74 -14.42 3.66
C ILE A 161 4.90 -13.85 2.84
N VAL A 162 5.06 -12.53 2.81
CA VAL A 162 6.20 -11.88 2.14
C VAL A 162 7.52 -12.33 2.75
N LEU A 163 7.63 -12.31 4.09
CA LEU A 163 8.86 -12.66 4.79
C LEU A 163 9.21 -14.16 4.69
N ARG A 164 8.23 -15.07 4.74
CA ARG A 164 8.49 -16.53 4.68
C ARG A 164 9.02 -16.98 3.33
N ASN A 165 8.60 -16.30 2.27
CA ASN A 165 8.92 -16.66 0.90
C ASN A 165 10.17 -15.93 0.37
N SER A 166 10.99 -15.36 1.25
CA SER A 166 12.35 -14.91 0.91
C SER A 166 13.27 -16.14 0.70
N ASN A 167 13.06 -16.88 -0.39
CA ASN A 167 13.87 -18.05 -0.73
C ASN A 167 15.15 -17.61 -1.44
N VAL A 168 16.29 -17.67 -0.73
CA VAL A 168 17.64 -17.40 -1.28
C VAL A 168 18.37 -18.70 -1.66
N ASN A 169 17.85 -19.87 -1.28
CA ASN A 169 18.58 -21.15 -1.39
C ASN A 169 18.54 -21.81 -2.77
N SER A 170 18.36 -21.04 -3.85
CA SER A 170 18.52 -21.53 -5.22
C SER A 170 19.71 -20.79 -5.82
N SER A 171 20.74 -21.56 -6.18
CA SER A 171 21.88 -21.22 -7.04
C SER A 171 21.73 -19.91 -7.85
N PRO A 172 22.79 -19.09 -8.04
CA PRO A 172 22.75 -17.84 -8.82
C PRO A 172 22.41 -18.02 -10.32
N SER A 173 22.08 -19.24 -10.77
CA SER A 173 21.60 -19.52 -12.10
C SER A 173 20.07 -19.37 -12.19
N ALA A 174 19.66 -18.25 -12.80
CA ALA A 174 18.38 -17.99 -13.44
C ALA A 174 17.12 -17.77 -12.56
N ASN A 175 16.70 -16.50 -12.49
CA ASN A 175 15.33 -16.00 -12.30
C ASN A 175 14.42 -16.76 -11.31
N SER A 176 14.26 -16.27 -10.07
CA SER A 176 12.94 -16.26 -9.41
C SER A 176 12.94 -15.66 -7.99
N ASN A 177 12.31 -14.51 -7.83
CA ASN A 177 11.59 -14.07 -6.61
C ASN A 177 12.33 -14.08 -5.24
N CYS A 178 13.63 -13.78 -5.21
CA CYS A 178 14.30 -13.44 -3.95
C CYS A 178 13.84 -12.07 -3.43
N LEU A 179 13.56 -11.96 -2.13
CA LEU A 179 13.17 -10.71 -1.48
C LEU A 179 14.42 -9.87 -1.20
N ASP A 180 14.43 -8.62 -1.66
CA ASP A 180 15.53 -7.67 -1.43
C ASP A 180 15.75 -7.43 0.09
N LEU A 181 17.00 -7.52 0.53
CA LEU A 181 17.41 -7.24 1.92
C LEU A 181 16.92 -5.88 2.40
N ARG A 182 16.94 -4.86 1.54
CA ARG A 182 16.45 -3.52 1.88
C ARG A 182 14.97 -3.53 2.20
N VAL A 183 14.18 -4.38 1.56
CA VAL A 183 12.74 -4.53 1.87
C VAL A 183 12.56 -5.19 3.24
N ILE A 184 13.39 -6.19 3.55
CA ILE A 184 13.38 -6.89 4.86
C ILE A 184 13.72 -5.92 5.98
N GLU A 185 14.72 -5.05 5.81
CA GLU A 185 15.08 -4.02 6.79
C GLU A 185 13.92 -3.07 7.07
N LYS A 186 13.26 -2.56 6.01
CA LYS A 186 12.10 -1.68 6.14
C LYS A 186 10.93 -2.35 6.86
N ILE A 187 10.67 -3.63 6.54
CA ILE A 187 9.65 -4.42 7.25
C ILE A 187 10.05 -4.63 8.72
N SER A 188 11.33 -4.83 9.02
CA SER A 188 11.84 -5.00 10.38
C SER A 188 11.62 -3.75 11.23
N ILE A 189 11.84 -2.55 10.65
CA ILE A 189 11.55 -1.27 11.32
C ILE A 189 10.06 -1.16 11.67
N LEU A 190 9.17 -1.50 10.73
CA LEU A 190 7.72 -1.50 10.96
C LEU A 190 7.33 -2.50 12.06
N MET A 191 7.88 -3.71 12.02
CA MET A 191 7.63 -4.74 13.02
C MET A 191 8.14 -4.35 14.40
N GLN A 192 9.28 -3.68 14.50
CA GLN A 192 9.79 -3.17 15.77
C GLN A 192 8.86 -2.11 16.37
N LYS A 193 8.22 -1.26 15.56
CA LYS A 193 7.21 -0.31 16.03
C LYS A 193 5.94 -1.03 16.48
N LEU A 194 5.48 -2.01 15.70
CA LEU A 194 4.27 -2.78 16.00
C LEU A 194 4.40 -3.71 17.21
N SER A 195 5.61 -4.23 17.50
CA SER A 195 5.86 -5.09 18.65
C SER A 195 5.76 -4.35 19.99
N LYS A 196 5.94 -3.03 20.00
CA LYS A 196 5.74 -2.17 21.18
C LYS A 196 4.27 -2.08 21.59
N ILE A 197 3.33 -2.40 20.70
CA ILE A 197 1.90 -2.39 20.98
C ILE A 197 1.51 -3.72 21.62
N ARG A 198 1.14 -3.69 22.91
CA ARG A 198 0.85 -4.90 23.71
C ARG A 198 -0.18 -5.82 23.07
N SER A 199 -1.23 -5.27 22.47
CA SER A 199 -2.30 -6.05 21.82
C SER A 199 -1.83 -6.81 20.57
N ASN A 200 -0.69 -6.43 19.98
CA ASN A 200 -0.15 -7.09 18.79
C ASN A 200 0.62 -8.38 19.11
N LYS A 201 0.97 -8.65 20.37
CA LYS A 201 1.68 -9.87 20.77
C LYS A 201 1.02 -11.13 20.21
N LYS A 202 -0.32 -11.18 20.24
CA LYS A 202 -1.10 -12.29 19.66
C LYS A 202 -0.80 -12.54 18.17
N TYR A 203 -0.56 -11.50 17.38
CA TYR A 203 -0.25 -11.64 15.96
C TYR A 203 1.20 -12.09 15.74
N PHE A 204 2.14 -11.62 16.55
CA PHE A 204 3.52 -12.13 16.51
C PHE A 204 3.58 -13.63 16.79
N ASP A 205 2.81 -14.09 17.79
CA ASP A 205 2.72 -15.51 18.13
C ASP A 205 2.00 -16.30 17.03
N MET A 206 0.81 -15.84 16.60
CA MET A 206 -0.02 -16.48 15.57
C MET A 206 0.73 -16.70 14.25
N PHE A 207 1.50 -15.72 13.80
CA PHE A 207 2.26 -15.81 12.54
C PHE A 207 3.72 -16.24 12.73
N SER A 208 4.11 -16.61 13.96
CA SER A 208 5.47 -17.03 14.32
C SER A 208 6.57 -16.05 13.86
N LEU A 209 6.29 -14.74 13.94
CA LEU A 209 7.15 -13.71 13.38
C LEU A 209 8.55 -13.69 14.00
N THR A 210 8.65 -13.95 15.30
CA THR A 210 9.94 -14.04 16.00
C THR A 210 10.84 -15.12 15.39
N ASN A 211 10.27 -16.28 15.03
CA ASN A 211 11.03 -17.37 14.41
C ASN A 211 11.49 -16.96 13.00
N ILE A 212 10.60 -16.33 12.23
CA ILE A 212 10.94 -15.83 10.88
C ILE A 212 12.11 -14.85 10.96
N PHE A 213 12.08 -13.87 11.88
CA PHE A 213 13.16 -12.91 12.02
C PHE A 213 14.47 -13.55 12.51
N ASN A 214 14.41 -14.50 13.44
CA ASN A 214 15.60 -15.24 13.87
C ASN A 214 16.24 -16.04 12.73
N ASP A 215 15.41 -16.65 11.87
CA ASP A 215 15.89 -17.38 10.69
C ASP A 215 16.50 -16.43 9.65
N LEU A 216 15.88 -15.26 9.42
CA LEU A 216 16.44 -14.22 8.55
C LEU A 216 17.78 -13.70 9.10
N LEU A 217 17.87 -13.42 10.40
CA LEU A 217 19.11 -12.97 11.04
C LEU A 217 20.23 -14.01 10.92
N LYS A 218 19.94 -15.30 11.10
CA LYS A 218 20.95 -16.36 10.88
C LYS A 218 21.42 -16.41 9.43
N ARG A 219 20.51 -16.21 8.47
CA ARG A 219 20.82 -16.25 7.03
C ARG A 219 21.70 -15.07 6.61
N PHE A 220 21.35 -13.85 7.01
CA PHE A 220 22.10 -12.64 6.63
C PHE A 220 23.29 -12.34 7.54
N GLY A 221 23.30 -12.86 8.77
CA GLY A 221 24.42 -12.71 9.70
C GLY A 221 25.67 -13.47 9.26
N HIS A 222 25.51 -14.55 8.49
CA HIS A 222 26.64 -15.31 7.92
C HIS A 222 27.27 -14.67 6.68
N ASP A 223 26.60 -13.72 6.03
CA ASP A 223 27.12 -13.01 4.84
C ASP A 223 28.01 -11.80 5.19
N ILE A 224 28.26 -11.54 6.48
CA ILE A 224 29.04 -10.37 6.98
C ILE A 224 30.45 -10.76 7.45
N ASP A 225 30.76 -12.05 7.55
CA ASP A 225 32.10 -12.52 7.91
C ASP A 225 33.00 -12.61 6.66
N TYR A 226 33.68 -11.50 6.35
CA TYR A 226 34.88 -11.46 5.49
C TYR A 226 36.15 -11.78 6.29
#